data_AF-A0A857GKN1-F1
#
_entry.id   AF-A0A857GKN1-F1
#
_cell.length_a   1.000
_cell.length_b   1.000
_cell.length_c   1.000
_cell.angle_alpha   90.00
_cell.angle_beta   90.00
_cell.angle_gamma   90.00
#
_symmetry.space_group_name_H-M   'P 1'
#
loop_
_entity.id
_entity.type
_entity.pdbx_description
1 polymer ?
#
loop_
_entity_poly.entity_id
_entity_poly.type
_entity_poly.pdbx_seq_one_letter_code
_entity_poly.pdbx_strand_id
1 'polypeptide(L)'
;MNTAIYNVGQQLRKRHPENPALKLWWENYYHGMWVQTQKGPLIENYLIKLLDVMSKARKDCNRIFAVRIDLHFPSGIQTGVIDLQNTIISTFMYHFQLELDQASTKYTHKLRNVWCREQGSSVNPHFHLLLLLNGDAYNGLGYMDKTPSGDYEYNNLFHRIVRAWSRAINYAQECMEGLIQVPKKPVINELATWFFHSNDQAAFAEVFGAASYLCKAATKPIGQGVHCFDGSRK
;
A
#
# COMPACT_ATOMS: atom_id res chain seq x y z
N MET A 1 -20.83 10.24 3.63
CA MET A 1 -20.81 8.77 3.46
C MET A 1 -22.23 8.27 3.66
N ASN A 2 -22.79 7.54 2.70
CA ASN A 2 -24.18 7.10 2.77
C ASN A 2 -24.29 5.93 3.77
N THR A 3 -24.76 6.22 4.99
CA THR A 3 -24.79 5.28 6.13
C THR A 3 -25.75 4.10 5.95
N ALA A 4 -26.68 4.20 4.99
CA ALA A 4 -27.66 3.15 4.68
C ALA A 4 -27.03 1.82 4.21
N ILE A 5 -25.83 1.84 3.63
CA ILE A 5 -25.17 0.64 3.08
C ILE A 5 -24.63 -0.29 4.20
N TYR A 6 -24.35 0.25 5.39
CA TYR A 6 -23.65 -0.49 6.44
C TYR A 6 -24.51 -0.93 7.64
N ASN A 7 -25.80 -0.63 7.62
CA ASN A 7 -26.74 -1.04 8.66
C ASN A 7 -27.63 -2.19 8.18
N VAL A 8 -28.06 -3.06 9.11
CA VAL A 8 -29.18 -3.99 8.97
C VAL A 8 -30.15 -3.65 10.12
N GLY A 9 -31.20 -2.90 9.80
CA GLY A 9 -32.03 -2.27 10.83
C GLY A 9 -31.20 -1.32 11.69
N GLN A 10 -31.18 -1.54 13.00
CA GLN A 10 -30.39 -0.76 13.97
C GLN A 10 -28.99 -1.35 14.23
N GLN A 11 -28.65 -2.50 13.65
CA GLN A 11 -27.37 -3.18 13.89
C GLN A 11 -26.35 -2.93 12.77
N LEU A 12 -25.08 -2.82 13.14
CA LEU A 12 -23.97 -2.75 12.19
C LEU A 12 -23.81 -4.07 11.45
N ARG A 13 -23.59 -4.01 10.14
CA ARG A 13 -23.34 -5.20 9.32
C ARG A 13 -22.05 -5.89 9.73
N LYS A 14 -22.12 -7.21 9.93
CA LYS A 14 -20.95 -8.06 10.21
C LYS A 14 -20.21 -8.51 8.95
N ARG A 15 -20.83 -8.41 7.78
CA ARG A 15 -20.31 -8.91 6.50
C ARG A 15 -20.55 -7.89 5.39
N HIS A 16 -19.65 -7.87 4.40
CA HIS A 16 -19.79 -6.98 3.26
C HIS A 16 -21.02 -7.36 2.41
N PRO A 17 -21.87 -6.40 2.01
CA PRO A 17 -23.09 -6.69 1.25
C PRO A 17 -22.85 -7.41 -0.08
N GLU A 18 -21.81 -6.99 -0.82
CA GLU A 18 -21.49 -7.53 -2.14
C GLU A 18 -20.59 -8.77 -2.09
N ASN A 19 -20.04 -9.11 -0.93
CA ASN A 19 -19.21 -10.30 -0.74
C ASN A 19 -19.28 -10.79 0.72
N PRO A 20 -20.22 -11.68 1.07
CA PRO A 20 -20.42 -12.15 2.43
C PRO A 20 -19.22 -12.90 3.05
N ALA A 21 -18.23 -13.34 2.25
CA ALA A 21 -17.00 -13.93 2.77
C ALA A 21 -16.10 -12.91 3.48
N LEU A 22 -16.26 -11.61 3.17
CA LEU A 22 -15.55 -10.52 3.81
C LEU A 22 -16.27 -10.09 5.10
N LYS A 23 -15.58 -10.24 6.23
CA LYS A 23 -16.07 -9.80 7.54
C LYS A 23 -15.73 -8.33 7.77
N LEU A 24 -16.67 -7.60 8.37
CA LEU A 24 -16.51 -6.18 8.69
C LEU A 24 -16.09 -6.01 10.16
N TRP A 25 -15.10 -5.17 10.37
CA TRP A 25 -14.55 -4.78 11.66
C TRP A 25 -14.85 -3.31 11.95
N TRP A 26 -15.49 -3.05 13.09
CA TRP A 26 -16.01 -1.73 13.45
C TRP A 26 -15.25 -1.06 14.60
N GLU A 27 -14.49 -1.84 15.37
CA GLU A 27 -13.82 -1.35 16.56
C GLU A 27 -12.55 -0.58 16.22
N ASN A 28 -12.22 0.42 17.05
CA ASN A 28 -11.03 1.27 16.89
C ASN A 28 -9.73 0.56 17.24
N TYR A 29 -9.79 -0.68 17.72
CA TYR A 29 -8.65 -1.50 18.09
C TYR A 29 -8.76 -2.89 17.48
N TYR A 30 -7.65 -3.46 17.04
CA TYR A 30 -7.53 -4.83 16.56
C TYR A 30 -6.29 -5.47 17.23
N HIS A 31 -6.49 -6.54 18.01
CA HIS A 31 -5.43 -7.14 18.87
C HIS A 31 -4.70 -6.10 19.74
N GLY A 32 -5.44 -5.16 20.33
CA GLY A 32 -4.88 -4.11 21.19
C GLY A 32 -4.15 -2.97 20.46
N MET A 33 -4.02 -3.04 19.13
CA MET A 33 -3.44 -1.96 18.31
C MET A 33 -4.54 -1.09 17.73
N TRP A 34 -4.36 0.23 17.77
CA TRP A 34 -5.32 1.16 17.16
C TRP A 34 -5.42 0.96 15.64
N VAL A 35 -6.62 1.13 15.07
CA VAL A 35 -6.90 1.00 13.64
C VAL A 35 -7.84 2.10 13.11
N GLN A 36 -7.81 2.37 11.80
CA GLN A 36 -8.49 3.50 11.16
C GLN A 36 -9.92 3.20 10.71
N THR A 37 -10.89 3.36 11.60
CA THR A 37 -12.34 3.17 11.32
C THR A 37 -13.08 4.47 10.96
N GLN A 38 -12.37 5.61 10.86
CA GLN A 38 -13.00 6.92 10.63
C GLN A 38 -13.69 7.03 9.25
N LYS A 39 -13.29 6.17 8.30
CA LYS A 39 -13.90 6.09 6.96
C LYS A 39 -14.87 4.90 6.80
N GLY A 40 -15.37 4.38 7.91
CA GLY A 40 -16.24 3.20 7.95
C GLY A 40 -15.48 1.93 8.36
N PRO A 41 -16.12 0.76 8.21
CA PRO A 41 -15.57 -0.49 8.71
C PRO A 41 -14.32 -0.90 7.93
N LEU A 42 -13.44 -1.60 8.62
CA LEU A 42 -12.33 -2.33 8.01
C LEU A 42 -12.80 -3.73 7.59
N ILE A 43 -12.13 -4.32 6.62
CA ILE A 43 -12.32 -5.72 6.25
C ILE A 43 -11.36 -6.54 7.11
N GLU A 44 -11.89 -7.36 8.01
CA GLU A 44 -11.10 -8.14 8.97
C GLU A 44 -10.13 -9.10 8.26
N ASN A 45 -10.56 -9.69 7.14
CA ASN A 45 -9.70 -10.55 6.31
C ASN A 45 -8.42 -9.82 5.86
N TYR A 46 -8.52 -8.52 5.59
CA TYR A 46 -7.39 -7.69 5.15
C TYR A 46 -6.51 -7.31 6.35
N LEU A 47 -7.09 -7.06 7.52
CA LEU A 47 -6.34 -6.86 8.77
C LEU A 47 -5.50 -8.09 9.14
N ILE A 48 -6.07 -9.30 9.02
CA ILE A 48 -5.35 -10.56 9.26
C ILE A 48 -4.13 -10.66 8.33
N LYS A 49 -4.32 -10.40 7.04
CA LYS A 49 -3.25 -10.46 6.03
C LYS A 49 -2.19 -9.38 6.27
N LEU A 50 -2.60 -8.16 6.63
CA LEU A 50 -1.68 -7.08 7.00
C LEU A 50 -0.81 -7.48 8.19
N LEU A 51 -1.44 -8.00 9.25
CA LEU A 51 -0.74 -8.43 10.46
C LEU A 51 0.25 -9.56 10.17
N ASP A 52 -0.15 -10.55 9.37
CA ASP A 52 0.72 -11.66 8.94
C ASP A 52 1.96 -11.15 8.18
N VAL A 53 1.76 -10.28 7.17
CA VAL A 53 2.87 -9.74 6.38
C VAL A 53 3.82 -8.91 7.24
N MET A 54 3.30 -8.03 8.10
CA MET A 54 4.12 -7.22 9.00
C MET A 54 4.87 -8.09 10.02
N SER A 55 4.22 -9.13 10.56
CA SER A 55 4.86 -10.06 11.50
C SER A 55 6.00 -10.83 10.84
N LYS A 56 5.83 -11.24 9.58
CA LYS A 56 6.90 -11.89 8.82
C LYS A 56 8.06 -10.92 8.52
N ALA A 57 7.79 -9.64 8.24
CA ALA A 57 8.85 -8.64 8.07
C ALA A 57 9.73 -8.50 9.32
N ARG A 58 9.12 -8.51 10.52
CA ARG A 58 9.87 -8.51 11.79
C ARG A 58 10.69 -9.77 12.01
N LYS A 59 10.23 -10.92 11.52
CA LYS A 59 10.99 -12.19 11.61
C LYS A 59 12.19 -12.19 10.66
N ASP A 60 12.05 -11.59 9.48
CA ASP A 60 13.08 -11.63 8.45
C ASP A 60 14.21 -10.62 8.68
N CYS A 61 13.92 -9.46 9.29
CA CYS A 61 14.85 -8.35 9.40
C CYS A 61 14.86 -7.79 10.82
N ASN A 62 16.05 -7.54 11.38
CA ASN A 62 16.20 -6.92 12.71
C ASN A 62 15.87 -5.42 12.70
N ARG A 63 16.07 -4.75 11.57
CA ARG A 63 15.71 -3.36 11.32
C ARG A 63 14.81 -3.32 10.09
N ILE A 64 13.72 -2.57 10.17
CA ILE A 64 12.71 -2.50 9.12
C ILE A 64 12.53 -1.04 8.73
N PHE A 65 12.61 -0.77 7.43
CA PHE A 65 12.11 0.46 6.84
C PHE A 65 10.73 0.21 6.23
N ALA A 66 9.74 0.96 6.68
CA ALA A 66 8.37 0.88 6.19
C ALA A 66 7.99 2.18 5.49
N VAL A 67 7.27 2.09 4.37
CA VAL A 67 6.74 3.27 3.67
C VAL A 67 5.39 2.99 3.05
N ARG A 68 4.44 3.93 3.21
CA ARG A 68 3.20 3.97 2.42
C ARG A 68 3.48 4.66 1.10
N ILE A 69 2.98 4.09 0.00
CA ILE A 69 2.96 4.75 -1.30
C ILE A 69 1.59 4.58 -1.96
N ASP A 70 1.23 5.54 -2.79
CA ASP A 70 0.01 5.55 -3.59
C ASP A 70 0.38 5.70 -5.07
N LEU A 71 0.04 4.69 -5.86
CA LEU A 71 0.29 4.65 -7.31
C LEU A 71 -0.97 5.11 -8.03
N HIS A 72 -0.78 6.09 -8.92
CA HIS A 72 -1.83 6.72 -9.72
C HIS A 72 -1.51 6.57 -11.21
N PHE A 73 -2.57 6.54 -12.02
CA PHE A 73 -2.45 6.60 -13.47
C PHE A 73 -2.39 8.06 -13.94
N PRO A 74 -1.74 8.35 -15.07
CA PRO A 74 -1.79 9.67 -15.70
C PRO A 74 -3.22 10.10 -16.01
N SER A 75 -3.51 11.40 -15.82
CA SER A 75 -4.77 12.00 -16.23
C SER A 75 -4.99 11.84 -17.73
N GLY A 76 -6.23 11.55 -18.14
CA GLY A 76 -6.62 11.42 -19.55
C GLY A 76 -6.30 10.08 -20.20
N ILE A 77 -5.48 9.22 -19.57
CA ILE A 77 -5.37 7.82 -19.96
C ILE A 77 -6.52 7.07 -19.31
N GLN A 78 -7.51 6.65 -20.10
CA GLN A 78 -8.44 5.63 -19.64
C GLN A 78 -7.74 4.29 -19.82
N THR A 79 -7.49 3.57 -18.73
CA THR A 79 -7.09 2.17 -18.85
C THR A 79 -8.31 1.44 -19.41
N GLY A 80 -8.36 1.29 -20.74
CA GLY A 80 -9.57 0.98 -21.52
C GLY A 80 -10.22 -0.38 -21.27
N VAL A 81 -9.78 -1.12 -20.25
CA VAL A 81 -10.42 -2.33 -19.76
C VAL A 81 -10.16 -2.35 -18.26
N ILE A 82 -11.19 -2.60 -17.46
CA ILE A 82 -10.99 -2.96 -16.05
C ILE A 82 -10.08 -4.18 -16.06
N ASP A 83 -8.80 -4.00 -15.71
CA ASP A 83 -7.88 -5.11 -15.51
C ASP A 83 -8.39 -5.93 -14.32
N LEU A 84 -9.23 -6.93 -14.60
CA LEU A 84 -9.86 -7.75 -13.57
C LEU A 84 -8.83 -8.56 -12.79
N GLN A 85 -7.67 -8.82 -13.40
CA GLN A 85 -6.62 -9.67 -12.87
C GLN A 85 -5.59 -8.90 -12.04
N ASN A 86 -5.64 -7.56 -12.03
CA ASN A 86 -4.61 -6.72 -11.43
C ASN A 86 -3.21 -7.07 -11.97
N THR A 87 -3.11 -7.28 -13.29
CA THR A 87 -1.83 -7.43 -13.99
C THR A 87 -0.92 -6.24 -13.75
N ILE A 88 -1.43 -5.00 -13.74
CA ILE A 88 -0.58 -3.80 -13.61
C ILE A 88 0.16 -3.73 -12.28
N ILE A 89 -0.51 -4.02 -11.15
CA ILE A 89 0.19 -4.08 -9.85
C ILE A 89 1.16 -5.26 -9.80
N SER A 90 0.84 -6.38 -10.44
CA SER A 90 1.75 -7.53 -10.53
C SER A 90 3.01 -7.19 -11.33
N THR A 91 2.86 -6.47 -12.45
CA THR A 91 3.96 -5.95 -13.29
C THR A 91 4.79 -4.92 -12.54
N PHE A 92 4.16 -4.03 -11.77
CA PHE A 92 4.88 -3.11 -10.87
C PHE A 92 5.75 -3.87 -9.87
N MET A 93 5.16 -4.84 -9.15
CA MET A 93 5.90 -5.61 -8.15
C MET A 93 7.07 -6.38 -8.77
N TYR A 94 6.89 -6.91 -9.99
CA TYR A 94 7.96 -7.54 -10.76
C TYR A 94 9.11 -6.57 -11.09
N HIS A 95 8.81 -5.42 -11.70
CA HIS A 95 9.86 -4.44 -12.02
C HIS A 95 10.51 -3.83 -10.78
N PHE A 96 9.75 -3.65 -9.70
CA PHE A 96 10.29 -3.14 -8.45
C PHE A 96 11.25 -4.14 -7.82
N GLN A 97 10.91 -5.44 -7.83
CA GLN A 97 11.82 -6.49 -7.39
C GLN A 97 13.12 -6.49 -8.22
N LEU A 98 13.04 -6.39 -9.54
CA LEU A 98 14.23 -6.28 -10.41
C LEU A 98 15.10 -5.07 -10.08
N GLU A 99 14.47 -3.90 -9.86
CA GLU A 99 15.19 -2.68 -9.44
C GLU A 99 15.91 -2.87 -8.11
N LEU A 100 15.31 -3.57 -7.14
CA LEU A 100 15.96 -3.86 -5.85
C LEU A 100 17.10 -4.87 -6.00
N ASP A 101 16.93 -5.90 -6.82
CA ASP A 101 17.94 -6.94 -7.07
C ASP A 101 19.19 -6.35 -7.76
N GLN A 102 19.00 -5.39 -8.67
CA GLN A 102 20.08 -4.71 -9.38
C GLN A 102 20.78 -3.63 -8.53
N ALA A 103 20.24 -3.26 -7.38
CA ALA A 103 20.75 -2.15 -6.57
C ALA A 103 22.13 -2.39 -5.94
N SER A 104 22.61 -3.64 -5.94
CA SER A 104 23.93 -4.02 -5.39
C SER A 104 24.16 -3.48 -3.98
N THR A 105 23.12 -3.47 -3.15
CA THR A 105 23.20 -3.03 -1.76
C THR A 105 24.06 -4.00 -0.94
N LYS A 106 24.72 -3.48 0.11
CA LYS A 106 25.57 -4.31 1.01
C LYS A 106 24.79 -5.44 1.69
N TYR A 107 23.51 -5.22 1.97
CA TYR A 107 22.61 -6.16 2.63
C TYR A 107 21.43 -6.48 1.73
N THR A 108 20.92 -7.71 1.79
CA THR A 108 19.74 -8.10 1.00
C THR A 108 18.53 -7.24 1.34
N HIS A 109 17.79 -6.76 0.33
CA HIS A 109 16.69 -5.82 0.51
C HIS A 109 15.45 -6.40 1.25
N LYS A 110 15.21 -7.72 1.14
CA LYS A 110 14.08 -8.46 1.74
C LYS A 110 12.75 -7.69 1.69
N LEU A 111 12.18 -7.56 0.49
CA LEU A 111 10.91 -6.87 0.29
C LEU A 111 9.72 -7.70 0.78
N ARG A 112 8.91 -7.10 1.65
CA ARG A 112 7.53 -7.49 1.90
C ARG A 112 6.58 -6.35 1.59
N ASN A 113 5.38 -6.67 1.17
CA ASN A 113 4.39 -5.66 0.82
C ASN A 113 2.96 -6.11 1.09
N VAL A 114 2.10 -5.12 1.25
CA VAL A 114 0.65 -5.25 1.18
C VAL A 114 0.17 -4.17 0.23
N TRP A 115 -0.82 -4.48 -0.60
CA TRP A 115 -1.44 -3.52 -1.51
C TRP A 115 -2.95 -3.64 -1.46
N CYS A 116 -3.65 -2.54 -1.73
CA CYS A 116 -5.06 -2.54 -2.01
C CYS A 116 -5.40 -1.70 -3.24
N ARG A 117 -6.47 -2.10 -3.92
CA ARG A 117 -7.05 -1.39 -5.05
C ARG A 117 -8.26 -0.62 -4.59
N GLU A 118 -8.29 0.66 -4.92
CA GLU A 118 -9.45 1.53 -4.72
C GLU A 118 -9.82 2.19 -6.04
N GLN A 119 -11.09 2.53 -6.20
CA GLN A 119 -11.55 3.28 -7.36
C GLN A 119 -12.51 4.39 -6.94
N GLY A 120 -13.44 4.10 -6.02
CA GLY A 120 -14.44 5.10 -5.60
C GLY A 120 -15.18 5.66 -6.81
N SER A 121 -15.12 6.99 -6.99
CA SER A 121 -15.66 7.69 -8.17
C SER A 121 -14.60 8.02 -9.22
N SER A 122 -13.35 7.56 -9.06
CA SER A 122 -12.28 7.77 -10.04
C SER A 122 -12.49 6.92 -11.29
N VAL A 123 -12.09 7.47 -12.44
CA VAL A 123 -12.10 6.74 -13.71
C VAL A 123 -11.14 5.56 -13.66
N ASN A 124 -9.93 5.79 -13.15
CA ASN A 124 -8.89 4.77 -13.02
C ASN A 124 -8.80 4.26 -11.57
N PRO A 125 -8.45 2.99 -11.36
CA PRO A 125 -8.13 2.51 -10.02
C PRO A 125 -6.84 3.16 -9.50
N HIS A 126 -6.75 3.32 -8.20
CA HIS A 126 -5.54 3.67 -7.47
C HIS A 126 -5.05 2.44 -6.69
N PHE A 127 -3.73 2.31 -6.58
CA PHE A 127 -3.14 1.27 -5.73
C PHE A 127 -2.46 1.90 -4.53
N HIS A 128 -2.90 1.50 -3.34
CA HIS A 128 -2.33 1.93 -2.06
C HIS A 128 -1.47 0.80 -1.52
N LEU A 129 -0.19 1.05 -1.25
CA LEU A 129 0.75 0.03 -0.79
C LEU A 129 1.36 0.40 0.55
N LEU A 130 1.68 -0.62 1.34
CA LEU A 130 2.70 -0.59 2.37
C LEU A 130 3.87 -1.44 1.89
N LEU A 131 5.06 -0.84 1.79
CA LEU A 131 6.31 -1.53 1.53
C LEU A 131 7.09 -1.68 2.85
N LEU A 132 7.67 -2.84 3.07
CA LEU A 132 8.48 -3.21 4.23
C LEU A 132 9.80 -3.78 3.70
N LEU A 133 10.91 -3.13 4.00
CA LEU A 133 12.23 -3.46 3.49
C LEU A 133 13.19 -3.69 4.66
N ASN A 134 14.25 -4.44 4.41
CA ASN A 134 15.38 -4.51 5.32
C ASN A 134 15.97 -3.11 5.55
N GLY A 135 15.88 -2.64 6.79
CA GLY A 135 16.36 -1.33 7.22
C GLY A 135 17.87 -1.15 7.06
N ASP A 136 18.65 -2.23 7.03
CA ASP A 136 20.09 -2.15 6.80
C ASP A 136 20.43 -1.95 5.30
N ALA A 137 19.54 -2.36 4.39
CA ALA A 137 19.67 -2.14 2.95
C ALA A 137 19.10 -0.78 2.52
N TYR A 138 17.95 -0.41 3.08
CA TYR A 138 17.26 0.85 2.82
C TYR A 138 16.78 1.46 4.13
N ASN A 139 17.26 2.66 4.44
CA ASN A 139 16.86 3.40 5.65
C ASN A 139 16.03 4.66 5.35
N GLY A 140 15.67 4.86 4.08
CA GLY A 140 14.94 6.04 3.62
C GLY A 140 14.61 5.96 2.13
N LEU A 141 13.81 6.93 1.67
CA LEU A 141 13.43 7.07 0.26
C LEU A 141 14.57 7.63 -0.62
N GLY A 142 15.38 8.53 -0.07
CA GLY A 142 16.36 9.33 -0.83
C GLY A 142 15.71 10.54 -1.49
N TYR A 143 16.37 11.07 -2.53
CA TYR A 143 15.84 12.17 -3.33
C TYR A 143 14.52 11.77 -4.00
N MET A 144 13.54 12.67 -3.97
CA MET A 144 12.23 12.46 -4.59
C MET A 144 11.98 13.36 -5.80
N ASP A 145 12.77 14.43 -5.94
CA ASP A 145 12.71 15.32 -7.09
C ASP A 145 13.40 14.68 -8.29
N LYS A 146 12.99 15.13 -9.48
CA LYS A 146 13.67 14.77 -10.74
C LYS A 146 15.16 15.13 -10.68
N THR A 147 15.95 14.38 -11.42
CA THR A 147 17.34 14.74 -11.70
C THR A 147 17.40 16.05 -12.52
N PRO A 148 18.57 16.70 -12.64
CA PRO A 148 18.73 17.86 -13.52
C PRO A 148 18.40 17.59 -15.00
N SER A 149 18.43 16.33 -15.46
CA SER A 149 18.01 15.92 -16.80
C SER A 149 16.49 15.75 -16.94
N GLY A 150 15.73 15.88 -15.86
CA GLY A 150 14.26 15.78 -15.86
C GLY A 150 13.70 14.36 -15.70
N ASP A 151 14.55 13.38 -15.41
CA ASP A 151 14.20 11.97 -15.24
C ASP A 151 14.25 11.51 -13.77
N TYR A 152 14.06 10.21 -13.54
CA TYR A 152 14.20 9.57 -12.23
C TYR A 152 15.34 8.55 -12.18
N GLU A 153 16.56 8.96 -12.54
CA GLU A 153 17.73 8.06 -12.58
C GLU A 153 18.64 8.07 -11.34
N TYR A 154 18.35 8.85 -10.28
CA TYR A 154 19.10 8.69 -9.02
C TYR A 154 19.07 7.25 -8.50
N ASN A 155 20.20 6.83 -7.95
CA ASN A 155 20.36 5.52 -7.32
C ASN A 155 19.80 5.52 -5.88
N ASN A 156 18.48 5.70 -5.74
CA ASN A 156 17.79 5.67 -4.46
C ASN A 156 16.45 4.90 -4.56
N LEU A 157 15.80 4.68 -3.41
CA LEU A 157 14.59 3.86 -3.34
C LEU A 157 13.40 4.50 -4.05
N PHE A 158 13.19 5.81 -3.90
CA PHE A 158 12.06 6.48 -4.53
C PHE A 158 12.13 6.41 -6.05
N HIS A 159 13.30 6.68 -6.63
CA HIS A 159 13.52 6.62 -8.08
C HIS A 159 13.33 5.20 -8.62
N ARG A 160 13.73 4.18 -7.85
CA ARG A 160 13.42 2.77 -8.18
C ARG A 160 11.92 2.49 -8.22
N ILE A 161 11.14 3.03 -7.28
CA ILE A 161 9.68 2.92 -7.29
C ILE A 161 9.10 3.61 -8.52
N VAL A 162 9.59 4.81 -8.86
CA VAL A 162 9.13 5.56 -10.04
C VAL A 162 9.42 4.80 -11.33
N ARG A 163 10.65 4.29 -11.51
CA ARG A 163 11.03 3.48 -12.68
C ARG A 163 10.21 2.20 -12.79
N ALA A 164 9.96 1.53 -11.68
CA ALA A 164 9.11 0.33 -11.67
C ALA A 164 7.66 0.64 -12.09
N TRP A 165 7.10 1.76 -11.60
CA TRP A 165 5.76 2.17 -11.97
C TRP A 165 5.68 2.61 -13.44
N SER A 166 6.62 3.44 -13.88
CA SER A 166 6.78 3.88 -15.28
C SER A 166 6.76 2.69 -16.25
N ARG A 167 7.53 1.64 -15.98
CA ARG A 167 7.54 0.42 -16.80
C ARG A 167 6.21 -0.33 -16.74
N ALA A 168 5.58 -0.44 -15.56
CA ALA A 168 4.33 -1.16 -15.39
C ALA A 168 3.16 -0.53 -16.16
N ILE A 169 3.11 0.80 -16.25
CA ILE A 169 2.07 1.53 -17.00
C ILE A 169 2.51 1.96 -18.40
N ASN A 170 3.71 1.56 -18.83
CA ASN A 170 4.32 1.96 -20.11
C ASN A 170 4.27 3.48 -20.34
N TYR A 171 4.76 4.25 -19.38
CA TYR A 171 4.73 5.72 -19.39
C TYR A 171 6.11 6.32 -19.18
N ALA A 172 6.40 7.43 -19.86
CA ALA A 172 7.72 8.04 -19.88
C ALA A 172 8.14 8.56 -18.49
N GLN A 173 9.40 8.31 -18.08
CA GLN A 173 9.88 8.64 -16.72
C GLN A 173 9.76 10.14 -16.41
N GLU A 174 10.00 10.99 -17.41
CA GLU A 174 9.97 12.45 -17.31
C GLU A 174 8.55 12.96 -16.97
N CYS A 175 7.54 12.16 -17.28
CA CYS A 175 6.12 12.46 -17.06
C CYS A 175 5.56 11.81 -15.77
N MET A 176 6.38 11.18 -14.94
CA MET A 176 5.92 10.43 -13.75
C MET A 176 5.64 11.31 -12.52
N GLU A 177 5.83 12.62 -12.63
CA GLU A 177 5.61 13.56 -11.54
C GLU A 177 4.18 13.49 -10.99
N GLY A 178 4.06 13.34 -9.67
CA GLY A 178 2.78 13.23 -8.98
C GLY A 178 2.07 11.88 -9.10
N LEU A 179 2.56 10.94 -9.92
CA LEU A 179 1.95 9.62 -10.10
C LEU A 179 2.29 8.63 -8.99
N ILE A 180 3.36 8.89 -8.26
CA ILE A 180 3.74 8.17 -7.04
C ILE A 180 3.64 9.18 -5.91
N GLN A 181 2.73 8.96 -4.96
CA GLN A 181 2.57 9.82 -3.79
C GLN A 181 2.97 9.07 -2.52
N VAL A 182 3.72 9.74 -1.66
CA VAL A 182 4.01 9.27 -0.30
C VAL A 182 3.07 10.06 0.61
N PRO A 183 2.01 9.47 1.16
CA PRO A 183 1.07 10.20 1.99
C PRO A 183 1.77 10.69 3.26
N LYS A 184 1.20 11.70 3.89
CA LYS A 184 1.68 12.21 5.17
C LYS A 184 0.97 11.53 6.34
N LYS A 185 1.67 11.42 7.47
CA LYS A 185 1.10 10.99 8.75
C LYS A 185 0.08 12.04 9.20
N PRO A 186 -1.14 11.64 9.60
CA PRO A 186 -2.22 12.59 9.90
C PRO A 186 -1.91 13.61 11.01
N VAL A 187 -1.06 13.24 11.97
CA VAL A 187 -0.78 14.06 13.17
C VAL A 187 0.47 14.92 13.01
N ILE A 188 1.53 14.38 12.42
CA ILE A 188 2.86 15.02 12.43
C ILE A 188 3.27 15.63 11.09
N ASN A 189 2.42 15.58 10.06
CA ASN A 189 2.66 16.16 8.72
C ASN A 189 3.99 15.73 8.05
N GLU A 190 4.63 14.68 8.55
CA GLU A 190 5.78 14.01 7.96
C GLU A 190 5.32 12.93 6.98
N LEU A 191 6.20 12.53 6.07
CA LEU A 191 5.94 11.40 5.18
C LEU A 191 5.64 10.14 6.00
N ALA A 192 4.71 9.33 5.52
CA ALA A 192 4.34 8.03 6.08
C ALA A 192 5.45 6.98 5.85
N THR A 193 6.57 7.23 6.52
CA THR A 193 7.77 6.42 6.59
C THR A 193 8.08 6.12 8.04
N TRP A 194 8.62 4.92 8.29
CA TRP A 194 9.03 4.48 9.61
C TRP A 194 10.32 3.68 9.51
N PHE A 195 11.15 3.82 10.53
CA PHE A 195 12.36 3.04 10.70
C PHE A 195 12.35 2.49 12.12
N PHE A 196 12.32 1.16 12.28
CA PHE A 196 12.18 0.56 13.61
C PHE A 196 12.88 -0.79 13.72
N HIS A 197 13.17 -1.18 14.97
CA HIS A 197 13.72 -2.49 15.28
C HIS A 197 12.64 -3.56 15.38
N SER A 198 12.98 -4.80 15.07
CA SER A 198 12.05 -5.93 15.10
C SER A 198 11.50 -6.26 16.48
N ASN A 199 12.04 -5.73 17.57
CA ASN A 199 11.50 -5.87 18.92
C ASN A 199 10.68 -4.65 19.38
N ASP A 200 10.62 -3.58 18.58
CA ASP A 200 9.86 -2.38 18.90
C ASP A 200 8.35 -2.58 18.66
N GLN A 201 7.64 -2.89 19.74
CA GLN A 201 6.20 -3.14 19.68
C GLN A 201 5.39 -1.87 19.45
N ALA A 202 5.87 -0.71 19.92
CA ALA A 202 5.17 0.56 19.79
C ALA A 202 5.21 1.04 18.33
N ALA A 203 6.39 1.03 17.70
CA ALA A 203 6.53 1.36 16.29
C ALA A 203 5.77 0.37 15.39
N PHE A 204 5.78 -0.92 15.73
CA PHE A 204 4.99 -1.91 15.01
C PHE A 204 3.48 -1.60 15.06
N ALA A 205 2.96 -1.27 16.24
CA ALA A 205 1.55 -0.89 16.41
C ALA A 205 1.21 0.40 15.67
N GLU A 206 2.13 1.38 15.65
CA GLU A 206 1.96 2.62 14.89
C GLU A 206 1.87 2.35 13.38
N VAL A 207 2.80 1.57 12.83
CA VAL A 207 2.79 1.18 11.40
C VAL A 207 1.52 0.39 11.07
N PHE A 208 1.11 -0.53 11.94
CA PHE A 208 -0.09 -1.34 11.73
C PHE A 208 -1.34 -0.47 11.69
N GLY A 209 -1.47 0.46 12.65
CA GLY A 209 -2.55 1.44 12.69
C GLY A 209 -2.57 2.34 11.46
N ALA A 210 -1.42 2.83 11.01
CA ALA A 210 -1.30 3.65 9.81
C ALA A 210 -1.66 2.86 8.52
N ALA A 211 -1.23 1.60 8.42
CA ALA A 211 -1.49 0.73 7.27
C ALA A 211 -2.89 0.13 7.27
N SER A 212 -3.58 0.09 8.42
CA SER A 212 -4.98 -0.39 8.51
C SER A 212 -5.95 0.40 7.61
N TYR A 213 -5.58 1.62 7.19
CA TYR A 213 -6.29 2.37 6.15
C TYR A 213 -6.51 1.55 4.87
N LEU A 214 -5.52 0.77 4.44
CA LEU A 214 -5.64 -0.08 3.25
C LEU A 214 -6.76 -1.11 3.40
N CYS A 215 -7.14 -1.46 4.63
CA CYS A 215 -8.13 -2.46 4.95
C CYS A 215 -9.57 -1.92 4.94
N LYS A 216 -9.80 -0.60 4.80
CA LYS A 216 -11.16 -0.04 4.82
C LYS A 216 -12.03 -0.65 3.73
N ALA A 217 -13.31 -0.90 4.04
CA ALA A 217 -14.26 -1.42 3.06
C ALA A 217 -14.65 -0.38 2.01
N ALA A 218 -14.66 0.91 2.40
CA ALA A 218 -15.00 2.00 1.51
C ALA A 218 -14.08 2.07 0.27
N THR A 219 -14.63 2.61 -0.82
CA THR A 219 -13.96 2.91 -2.11
C THR A 219 -13.35 1.72 -2.86
N LYS A 220 -13.45 0.49 -2.32
CA LYS A 220 -13.04 -0.73 -3.01
C LYS A 220 -14.13 -1.23 -3.96
N PRO A 221 -13.80 -1.60 -5.20
CA PRO A 221 -14.75 -2.16 -6.18
C PRO A 221 -15.13 -3.62 -5.85
N ILE A 222 -15.60 -3.88 -4.63
CA ILE A 222 -16.05 -5.21 -4.19
C ILE A 222 -17.27 -5.62 -5.05
N GLY A 223 -17.42 -6.92 -5.31
CA GLY A 223 -18.51 -7.45 -6.12
C GLY A 223 -18.32 -7.30 -7.63
N GLN A 224 -17.32 -6.54 -8.10
CA GLN A 224 -17.05 -6.32 -9.53
C GLN A 224 -16.11 -7.36 -10.15
N GLY A 225 -15.95 -8.53 -9.52
CA GLY A 225 -15.06 -9.59 -10.00
C GLY A 225 -13.56 -9.29 -9.87
N VAL A 226 -13.17 -8.19 -9.22
CA VAL A 226 -11.77 -7.80 -9.03
C VAL A 226 -11.27 -8.09 -7.62
N HIS A 227 -10.01 -8.54 -7.54
CA HIS A 227 -9.34 -8.72 -6.26
C HIS A 227 -8.85 -7.38 -5.72
N CYS A 228 -9.27 -6.99 -4.52
CA CYS A 228 -9.04 -5.63 -4.01
C CYS A 228 -7.88 -5.50 -3.01
N PHE A 229 -7.27 -6.59 -2.57
CA PHE A 229 -6.24 -6.54 -1.53
C PHE A 229 -5.41 -7.82 -1.50
N ASP A 230 -4.09 -7.73 -1.63
CA ASP A 230 -3.18 -8.86 -1.40
C ASP A 230 -1.88 -8.37 -0.76
N GLY A 231 -0.95 -9.29 -0.53
CA GLY A 231 0.40 -8.98 -0.09
C GLY A 231 1.29 -10.21 -0.13
N SER A 232 2.55 -10.05 0.27
CA SER A 232 3.55 -11.12 0.33
C SER A 232 2.99 -12.39 1.00
N ARG A 233 3.21 -13.55 0.38
CA ARG A 233 2.68 -14.84 0.86
C ARG A 233 3.72 -15.65 1.62
N LYS A 234 4.95 -15.65 1.12
CA LYS A 234 6.13 -16.27 1.73
C LYS A 234 6.93 -15.21 2.45
#